data_AF-A0A9E3GCY7-F1
#
_entry.id   AF-A0A9E3GCY7-F1
#
_cell.length_a   1.000
_cell.length_b   1.000
_cell.length_c   1.000
_cell.angle_alpha   90.00
_cell.angle_beta   90.00
_cell.angle_gamma   90.00
#
_symmetry.space_group_name_H-M   'P 1'
#
loop_
_entity.id
_entity.type
_entity.pdbx_description
1 polymer ?
#
loop_
_entity_poly.entity_id
_entity_poly.type
_entity_poly.pdbx_seq_one_letter_code
_entity_poly.pdbx_strand_id
1 'polypeptide(L)'
;MCAVHPIRCCNRTTPSFRARAPENLGASVSIGEELSKLARGQAVLPAQLYLAWLLAQRDDVVPIPGAGSTGRVAENLAAAARCLAPVDLARIDRIAPQGGIGDPRQLN
;
A
#
# COMPACT_ATOMS: atom_id res chain seq x y z
N MET A 1 19.75 8.08 -11.28
CA MET A 1 18.86 8.82 -12.20
C MET A 1 17.79 7.86 -12.67
N CYS A 2 16.60 7.87 -12.07
CA CYS A 2 15.52 6.94 -12.44
C CYS A 2 14.67 7.54 -13.56
N ALA A 3 14.56 6.84 -14.69
CA ALA A 3 13.78 7.26 -15.83
C ALA A 3 12.29 7.02 -15.59
N VAL A 4 11.47 8.05 -15.81
CA VAL A 4 10.01 7.99 -15.67
C VAL A 4 9.41 7.59 -17.03
N HIS A 5 8.73 6.45 -17.09
CA HIS A 5 8.06 5.95 -18.30
C HIS A 5 6.68 6.62 -18.48
N PRO A 6 6.27 6.99 -19.72
CA PRO A 6 4.99 7.66 -19.95
C PRO A 6 3.82 6.66 -19.86
N ILE A 7 2.97 6.80 -18.83
CA ILE A 7 1.76 5.99 -18.67
C ILE A 7 0.66 6.52 -19.60
N ARG A 8 0.25 5.71 -20.59
CA ARG A 8 -1.02 5.92 -21.32
C ARG A 8 -2.19 5.44 -20.47
N CYS A 9 -3.13 6.34 -20.18
CA CYS A 9 -4.39 6.01 -19.51
C CYS A 9 -5.37 5.39 -20.53
N CYS A 10 -5.62 4.07 -20.44
CA CYS A 10 -6.59 3.39 -21.29
C CYS A 10 -7.88 3.12 -20.50
N ASN A 11 -8.96 3.82 -20.85
CA ASN A 11 -10.33 3.52 -20.41
C ASN A 11 -10.78 2.20 -21.07
N ARG A 12 -10.56 1.07 -20.40
CA ARG A 12 -11.15 -0.21 -20.76
C ARG A 12 -11.39 -1.00 -19.47
N THR A 13 -12.64 -1.36 -19.24
CA THR A 13 -13.15 -2.15 -18.13
C THR A 13 -12.23 -3.33 -17.81
N THR A 14 -11.43 -3.21 -16.75
CA THR A 14 -10.62 -4.29 -16.19
C THR A 14 -11.51 -5.21 -15.34
N PRO A 15 -11.28 -6.53 -15.35
CA PRO A 15 -11.95 -7.43 -14.42
C PRO A 15 -11.69 -6.91 -13.02
N SER A 16 -12.75 -6.76 -12.23
CA SER A 16 -12.71 -6.13 -10.92
C SER A 16 -11.58 -6.71 -10.09
N PHE A 17 -10.61 -5.86 -9.74
CA PHE A 17 -9.78 -6.06 -8.56
C PHE A 17 -10.75 -6.43 -7.44
N ARG A 18 -10.65 -7.65 -6.90
CA ARG A 18 -11.70 -8.30 -6.08
C ARG A 18 -12.38 -7.26 -5.21
N ALA A 19 -13.64 -6.97 -5.53
CA ALA A 19 -14.45 -6.05 -4.76
C ALA A 19 -14.37 -6.48 -3.30
N ARG A 20 -14.20 -5.48 -2.43
CA ARG A 20 -14.11 -5.52 -0.97
C ARG A 20 -15.09 -6.56 -0.38
N ALA A 21 -14.69 -7.83 -0.34
CA ALA A 21 -15.52 -8.91 0.17
C ALA A 21 -15.74 -8.66 1.68
N PRO A 22 -16.95 -8.88 2.21
CA PRO A 22 -17.25 -8.53 3.60
C PRO A 22 -16.38 -9.28 4.63
N GLU A 23 -15.92 -10.48 4.29
CA GLU A 23 -14.93 -11.24 5.07
C GLU A 23 -13.56 -10.53 5.18
N ASN A 24 -13.17 -9.77 4.14
CA ASN A 24 -11.90 -9.03 4.10
C ASN A 24 -12.01 -7.63 4.74
N LEU A 25 -13.24 -7.15 5.01
CA LEU A 25 -13.47 -5.84 5.61
C LEU A 25 -12.96 -5.77 7.04
N GLY A 26 -13.33 -6.74 7.89
CA GLY A 26 -12.99 -6.74 9.30
C GLY A 26 -11.48 -6.76 9.55
N ALA A 27 -10.77 -7.65 8.83
CA ALA A 27 -9.31 -7.73 8.90
C ALA A 27 -8.64 -6.43 8.42
N SER A 28 -9.12 -5.83 7.32
CA SER A 28 -8.57 -4.58 6.79
C SER A 28 -8.78 -3.39 7.73
N VAL A 29 -9.90 -3.34 8.45
CA VAL A 29 -10.17 -2.29 9.45
C VAL A 29 -9.21 -2.42 10.63
N SER A 30 -9.06 -3.62 11.19
CA SER A 30 -8.15 -3.86 12.32
C SER A 30 -6.68 -3.55 11.97
N ILE A 31 -6.21 -4.00 10.80
CA ILE A 31 -4.88 -3.66 10.28
C ILE A 31 -4.73 -2.14 10.13
N GLY A 32 -5.74 -1.46 9.59
CA GLY A 32 -5.73 -0.01 9.41
C GLY A 32 -5.63 0.77 10.71
N GLU A 33 -6.27 0.31 11.79
CA GLU A 33 -6.21 0.93 13.11
C GLU A 33 -4.82 0.81 13.75
N GLU A 34 -4.24 -0.39 13.74
CA GLU A 34 -2.90 -0.64 14.29
C GLU A 34 -1.83 0.10 13.48
N LEU A 35 -1.96 0.12 12.16
CA LEU A 35 -1.08 0.89 11.30
C LEU A 35 -1.21 2.40 11.55
N SER A 36 -2.42 2.87 11.85
CA SER A 36 -2.64 4.28 12.22
C SER A 36 -1.97 4.65 13.54
N LYS A 37 -1.96 3.75 14.53
CA LYS A 37 -1.21 3.95 15.78
C LYS A 37 0.29 4.04 15.52
N LEU A 38 0.82 3.17 14.67
CA LEU A 38 2.24 3.19 14.28
C LEU A 38 2.59 4.50 13.55
N ALA A 39 1.76 4.89 12.58
CA ALA A 39 2.00 6.08 11.75
C ALA A 39 1.98 7.39 12.57
N ARG A 40 1.10 7.49 13.58
CA ARG A 40 1.08 8.63 14.53
C ARG A 40 2.40 8.77 15.28
N GLY A 41 3.03 7.67 15.67
CA GLY A 41 4.34 7.67 16.35
C GLY A 41 5.49 8.18 15.46
N GLN A 42 5.29 8.24 14.15
CA GLN A 42 6.31 8.61 13.17
C GLN A 42 5.96 9.87 12.36
N ALA A 43 4.86 10.54 12.68
CA ALA A 43 4.32 11.67 11.93
C ALA A 43 4.13 11.36 10.42
N VAL A 44 3.69 10.14 10.09
CA VAL A 44 3.43 9.68 8.72
C VAL A 44 1.94 9.42 8.52
N LEU A 45 1.46 9.51 7.28
CA LEU A 45 0.10 9.07 6.96
C LEU A 45 0.02 7.53 6.95
N PRO A 46 -1.03 6.92 7.51
CA PRO A 46 -1.17 5.46 7.53
C PRO A 46 -1.16 4.84 6.13
N ALA A 47 -1.79 5.51 5.15
CA ALA A 47 -1.79 5.09 3.76
C ALA A 47 -0.39 5.09 3.13
N GLN A 48 0.47 6.04 3.52
CA GLN A 48 1.85 6.08 3.04
C GLN A 48 2.68 4.95 3.65
N LEU A 49 2.47 4.66 4.93
CA LEU A 49 3.15 3.55 5.60
C LEU A 49 2.75 2.20 4.98
N TYR A 50 1.46 2.01 4.68
CA TYR A 50 0.97 0.83 4.00
C TYR A 50 1.56 0.68 2.59
N LEU A 51 1.54 1.75 1.80
CA LEU A 51 2.04 1.73 0.43
C LEU A 51 3.56 1.52 0.37
N ALA A 52 4.32 2.13 1.29
CA ALA A 52 5.76 1.90 1.41
C ALA A 52 6.07 0.46 1.81
N TRP A 53 5.28 -0.14 2.71
CA TRP A 53 5.42 -1.56 3.06
C TRP A 53 5.09 -2.47 1.86
N LEU A 54 3.99 -2.22 1.14
CA LEU A 54 3.65 -2.99 -0.07
C LEU A 54 4.79 -3.00 -1.10
N LEU A 55 5.40 -1.83 -1.34
CA LEU A 55 6.53 -1.69 -2.25
C LEU A 55 7.79 -2.40 -1.76
N ALA A 56 7.95 -2.61 -0.45
CA ALA A 56 9.10 -3.30 0.13
C ALA A 56 9.00 -4.82 0.07
N GLN A 57 7.80 -5.39 -0.18
CA GLN A 57 7.62 -6.85 -0.15
C GLN A 57 8.26 -7.54 -1.36
N ARG A 58 8.22 -6.90 -2.53
CA ARG A 58 8.67 -7.47 -3.82
C ARG A 58 9.12 -6.38 -4.78
N ASP A 59 10.31 -6.52 -5.35
CA ASP A 59 10.85 -5.58 -6.34
C ASP A 59 10.14 -5.64 -7.71
N ASP A 60 9.44 -6.74 -8.00
CA ASP A 60 8.75 -6.98 -9.27
C ASP A 60 7.26 -6.63 -9.25
N VAL A 61 6.74 -6.12 -8.11
CA VAL A 61 5.32 -5.80 -7.95
C VAL A 61 5.13 -4.29 -7.77
N VAL A 62 4.40 -3.69 -8.71
CA VAL A 62 4.03 -2.26 -8.65
C VAL A 62 2.56 -2.14 -8.22
N PRO A 63 2.26 -1.73 -6.98
CA PRO A 63 0.90 -1.45 -6.55
C PRO A 63 0.31 -0.28 -7.36
N ILE A 64 -0.97 -0.37 -7.71
CA ILE A 64 -1.72 0.66 -8.45
C ILE A 64 -2.72 1.32 -7.50
N PRO A 65 -2.28 2.20 -6.59
CA PRO A 65 -3.17 2.83 -5.63
C PRO A 65 -4.11 3.83 -6.32
N GLY A 66 -5.40 3.74 -6.02
CA GLY A 66 -6.38 4.69 -6.54
C GLY A 66 -6.15 6.11 -6.02
N ALA A 67 -6.08 7.09 -6.90
CA ALA A 67 -5.94 8.50 -6.57
C ALA A 67 -7.05 9.33 -7.23
N GLY A 68 -8.10 9.65 -6.46
CA GLY A 68 -9.22 10.47 -6.93
C GLY A 68 -8.97 11.98 -6.86
N SER A 69 -7.80 12.41 -6.39
CA SER A 69 -7.40 13.82 -6.29
C SER A 69 -5.89 13.96 -6.45
N THR A 70 -5.43 15.15 -6.85
CA THR A 70 -3.99 15.47 -6.95
C THR A 70 -3.27 15.33 -5.62
N GLY A 71 -3.93 15.67 -4.51
CA GLY A 71 -3.40 15.45 -3.16
C GLY A 71 -3.10 13.98 -2.89
N ARG A 72 -4.01 13.06 -3.25
CA ARG A 72 -3.77 11.61 -3.11
C ARG A 72 -2.63 11.11 -3.99
N VAL A 73 -2.45 11.68 -5.18
CA VAL A 73 -1.29 11.36 -6.03
C VAL A 73 0.00 11.77 -5.33
N ALA A 74 0.07 12.99 -4.79
CA ALA A 74 1.23 13.48 -4.06
C ALA A 74 1.54 12.62 -2.82
N GLU A 75 0.51 12.24 -2.07
CA GLU A 75 0.65 11.34 -0.91
C GLU A 75 1.21 9.97 -1.33
N ASN A 76 0.69 9.37 -2.41
CA ASN A 76 1.15 8.08 -2.92
C ASN A 76 2.61 8.14 -3.41
N LEU A 77 2.98 9.21 -4.12
CA LEU A 77 4.36 9.43 -4.57
C LEU A 77 5.31 9.58 -3.38
N ALA A 78 4.90 10.36 -2.37
CA ALA A 78 5.66 10.52 -1.16
C ALA A 78 5.86 9.20 -0.41
N ALA A 79 4.89 8.28 -0.45
CA ALA A 79 5.04 6.93 0.10
C ALA A 79 6.09 6.10 -0.64
N ALA A 80 6.07 6.13 -1.98
CA ALA A 80 6.99 5.36 -2.81
C ALA A 80 8.46 5.77 -2.64
N ALA A 81 8.72 7.01 -2.21
CA ALA A 81 10.05 7.49 -1.91
C ALA A 81 10.55 7.14 -0.49
N ARG A 82 9.74 6.49 0.36
CA ARG A 82 10.13 6.17 1.74
C ARG A 82 10.83 4.82 1.82
N CYS A 83 11.99 4.82 2.46
CA CYS A 83 12.61 3.59 2.95
C CYS A 83 12.12 3.35 4.39
N LEU A 84 11.53 2.18 4.64
CA LEU A 84 11.17 1.76 5.99
C LEU A 84 12.36 1.08 6.67
N ALA A 85 12.57 1.37 7.95
CA ALA A 85 13.58 0.68 8.72
C ALA A 85 13.18 -0.79 8.92
N PRO A 86 14.14 -1.74 9.02
CA PRO A 86 13.84 -3.15 9.22
C PRO A 86 12.94 -3.42 10.44
N VAL A 87 13.09 -2.62 11.50
CA VAL A 87 12.26 -2.70 12.71
C VAL A 87 10.80 -2.36 12.45
N ASP A 88 10.54 -1.41 11.56
CA ASP A 88 9.19 -0.97 11.21
C ASP A 88 8.53 -1.98 10.26
N LEU A 89 9.30 -2.51 9.29
CA LEU A 89 8.84 -3.62 8.45
C LEU A 89 8.42 -4.83 9.30
N ALA A 90 9.28 -5.26 10.23
CA ALA A 90 8.97 -6.36 11.14
C ALA A 90 7.79 -6.05 12.10
N ARG A 91 7.48 -4.78 12.33
CA ARG A 91 6.31 -4.38 13.11
C ARG A 91 5.04 -4.43 12.27
N ILE A 92 5.09 -3.98 11.02
CA ILE A 92 3.98 -4.05 10.08
C ILE A 92 3.67 -5.50 9.71
N ASP A 93 4.68 -6.36 9.54
CA ASP A 93 4.48 -7.80 9.31
C ASP A 93 3.77 -8.49 10.48
N ARG A 94 4.02 -8.05 11.72
CA ARG A 94 3.27 -8.55 12.89
C ARG A 94 1.84 -8.05 12.96
N ILE A 95 1.58 -6.84 12.45
CA ILE A 95 0.21 -6.29 12.34
C ILE A 95 -0.57 -7.02 11.25
N ALA A 96 0.09 -7.38 10.14
CA ALA A 96 -0.51 -8.04 8.99
C ALA A 96 0.23 -9.35 8.62
N PRO A 97 0.19 -10.39 9.47
CA PRO A 97 0.96 -11.62 9.27
C PRO A 97 0.59 -12.34 7.97
N GLN A 98 -0.71 -12.35 7.63
CA GLN A 98 -1.22 -12.90 6.37
C GLN A 98 -1.33 -11.87 5.24
N GLY A 99 -0.92 -10.63 5.52
CA GLY A 99 -1.02 -9.52 4.59
C GLY A 99 -2.31 -8.71 4.71
N GLY A 100 -2.37 -7.64 3.92
CA GLY A 100 -3.58 -6.87 3.68
C GLY A 100 -4.19 -7.19 2.31
N ILE A 101 -5.31 -6.55 1.98
CA ILE A 101 -5.87 -6.63 0.64
C ILE A 101 -4.82 -6.14 -0.38
N GLY A 102 -4.50 -7.00 -1.35
CA GLY A 102 -3.53 -6.69 -2.39
C GLY A 102 -2.07 -6.90 -1.97
N ASP A 103 -1.81 -7.70 -0.93
CA ASP A 103 -0.44 -8.08 -0.55
C ASP A 103 0.28 -8.83 -1.68
N PRO A 104 1.43 -8.33 -2.16
CA PRO A 104 2.26 -8.98 -3.18
C PRO A 104 2.71 -10.39 -2.85
N ARG A 105 2.79 -10.76 -1.56
CA ARG A 105 3.16 -12.10 -1.10
C ARG A 105 2.11 -13.17 -1.43
N GLN A 106 0.88 -12.75 -1.72
CA GLN A 106 -0.22 -13.64 -2.10
C GLN A 106 -0.27 -13.90 -3.62
N LEU A 107 0.64 -13.30 -4.40
CA LEU A 107 0.76 -13.51 -5.84
C LEU A 107 1.72 -14.68 -6.11
N ASN A 108 1.24 -15.70 -6.82
CA ASN A 108 2.02 -16.87 -7.25
C ASN A 108 3.20 -16.49 -8.17
#